data_AF-W6XI36-F1
#
_entry.id   AF-W6XI36-F1
#
_cell.length_a   1.000
_cell.length_b   1.000
_cell.length_c   1.000
_cell.angle_alpha   90.00
_cell.angle_beta   90.00
_cell.angle_gamma   90.00
#
_symmetry.space_group_name_H-M   'P 1'
#
loop_
_entity.id
_entity.type
_entity.pdbx_description
1 polymer ?
#
loop_
_entity_poly.entity_id
_entity_poly.type
_entity_poly.pdbx_seq_one_letter_code
_entity_poly.pdbx_strand_id
1 'polypeptide(L)'
;APAWTNCGYSPVEARRRGCKFDVLSFAWQLPACYDSKTVEDFMAEKDWEFFKFPNKTSLISKEAALTGEYTLYVTQEYHRVQCMYMWRQMHRAFTITKYIDSHLNDWHHTLQCHSIILGERLSIESSGAIREIKYPEC
;
A
#
# COMPACT_ATOMS: atom_id res chain seq x y z
N ALA A 1 -4.00 -25.22 7.97
CA ALA A 1 -3.00 -24.25 7.45
C ALA A 1 -3.60 -23.55 6.23
N PRO A 2 -3.31 -22.26 5.99
CA PRO A 2 -3.71 -21.63 4.75
C PRO A 2 -3.06 -22.36 3.56
N ALA A 3 -3.77 -22.45 2.43
CA ALA A 3 -3.27 -23.14 1.24
C ALA A 3 -2.10 -22.40 0.56
N TRP A 4 -1.92 -21.12 0.87
CA TRP A 4 -0.91 -20.22 0.29
C TRP A 4 -0.32 -19.32 1.38
N THR A 5 0.95 -18.95 1.24
CA THR A 5 1.64 -17.96 2.09
C THR A 5 1.72 -16.59 1.44
N ASN A 6 1.48 -16.48 0.12
CA ASN A 6 1.36 -15.20 -0.60
C ASN A 6 0.22 -15.20 -1.63
N CYS A 7 0.04 -14.07 -2.30
CA CYS A 7 -0.96 -13.87 -3.34
C CYS A 7 -0.51 -14.20 -4.77
N GLY A 8 0.62 -14.90 -4.92
CA GLY A 8 1.20 -15.21 -6.22
C GLY A 8 2.00 -14.03 -6.77
N TYR A 9 2.00 -13.87 -8.09
CA TYR A 9 2.82 -12.83 -8.75
C TYR A 9 2.05 -12.01 -9.79
N SER A 10 0.72 -12.15 -9.83
CA SER A 10 -0.14 -11.39 -10.74
C SER A 10 -1.51 -11.10 -10.11
N PRO A 11 -2.23 -10.05 -10.56
CA PRO A 11 -3.57 -9.74 -10.06
C PRO A 11 -4.56 -10.88 -10.35
N VAL A 12 -4.41 -11.56 -11.49
CA VAL A 12 -5.19 -12.73 -11.87
C VAL A 12 -5.02 -13.86 -10.86
N GLU A 13 -3.78 -14.17 -10.49
CA GLU A 13 -3.49 -15.20 -9.50
C GLU A 13 -3.98 -14.80 -8.10
N ALA A 14 -3.76 -13.55 -7.70
CA ALA A 14 -4.22 -13.04 -6.42
C ALA A 14 -5.74 -13.19 -6.24
N ARG A 15 -6.51 -12.83 -7.27
CA ARG A 15 -7.98 -13.04 -7.28
C ARG A 15 -8.35 -14.51 -7.21
N ARG A 16 -7.66 -15.38 -7.96
CA ARG A 16 -7.87 -16.83 -7.90
C ARG A 16 -7.60 -17.41 -6.50
N ARG A 17 -6.66 -16.83 -5.76
CA ARG A 17 -6.33 -17.18 -4.37
C ARG A 17 -7.23 -16.50 -3.32
N GLY A 18 -8.19 -15.66 -3.75
CA GLY A 18 -9.10 -14.95 -2.85
C GLY A 18 -8.45 -13.77 -2.10
N CYS A 19 -7.32 -13.27 -2.59
CA CYS A 19 -6.64 -12.13 -2.01
C CYS A 19 -7.42 -10.81 -2.21
N LYS A 20 -7.10 -9.83 -1.36
CA LYS A 20 -7.65 -8.48 -1.42
C LYS A 20 -6.55 -7.50 -1.78
N PHE A 21 -6.85 -6.55 -2.65
CA PHE A 21 -5.92 -5.47 -2.96
C PHE A 21 -5.96 -4.42 -1.86
N ASP A 22 -4.82 -4.17 -1.24
CA ASP A 22 -4.57 -3.12 -0.27
C ASP A 22 -3.96 -1.91 -0.98
N VAL A 23 -4.78 -0.90 -1.22
CA VAL A 23 -4.36 0.36 -1.86
C VAL A 23 -3.45 1.20 -0.95
N LEU A 24 -3.50 1.01 0.37
CA LEU A 24 -2.59 1.70 1.30
C LEU A 24 -1.16 1.23 1.07
N SER A 25 -0.91 -0.07 1.01
CA SER A 25 0.43 -0.65 0.79
C SER A 25 0.78 -0.93 -0.68
N PHE A 26 -0.21 -0.81 -1.58
CA PHE A 26 -0.15 -1.27 -2.97
C PHE A 26 0.25 -2.75 -3.05
N ALA A 27 -0.40 -3.58 -2.25
CA ALA A 27 -0.10 -5.00 -2.16
C ALA A 27 -1.36 -5.86 -2.31
N TRP A 28 -1.22 -7.00 -2.96
CA TRP A 28 -2.22 -8.07 -2.88
C TRP A 28 -1.97 -8.86 -1.61
N GLN A 29 -2.95 -8.85 -0.71
CA GLN A 29 -2.87 -9.39 0.64
C GLN A 29 -3.76 -10.63 0.79
N LEU A 30 -3.23 -11.66 1.45
CA LEU A 30 -4.07 -12.79 1.86
C LEU A 30 -5.13 -12.30 2.87
N PRO A 31 -6.32 -12.94 2.93
CA PRO A 31 -7.38 -12.50 3.82
C PRO A 31 -6.98 -12.33 5.29
N ALA A 32 -6.01 -13.12 5.77
CA ALA A 32 -5.50 -13.03 7.14
C ALA A 32 -4.63 -11.79 7.40
N CYS A 33 -3.87 -11.32 6.40
CA CYS A 33 -3.01 -10.13 6.51
C CYS A 33 -3.71 -8.83 6.08
N TYR A 34 -4.86 -8.91 5.41
CA TYR A 34 -5.59 -7.72 4.97
C TYR A 34 -6.31 -6.99 6.12
N ASP A 35 -5.80 -5.84 6.52
CA ASP A 35 -6.41 -4.98 7.55
C ASP A 35 -7.42 -3.99 6.95
N SER A 36 -8.61 -4.50 6.64
CA SER A 36 -9.74 -3.71 6.11
C SER A 36 -9.98 -2.39 6.84
N LYS A 37 -9.93 -2.38 8.17
CA LYS A 37 -10.23 -1.18 8.98
C LYS A 37 -9.24 -0.05 8.71
N THR A 38 -7.95 -0.35 8.64
CA THR A 38 -6.93 0.68 8.40
C THR A 38 -6.99 1.20 6.96
N VAL A 39 -7.29 0.31 6.00
CA VAL A 39 -7.50 0.70 4.60
C VAL A 39 -8.73 1.59 4.44
N GLU A 40 -9.85 1.24 5.08
CA GLU A 40 -11.09 2.04 5.07
C GLU A 40 -10.86 3.43 5.68
N ASP A 41 -10.20 3.51 6.84
CA ASP A 41 -9.88 4.78 7.48
C ASP A 41 -8.97 5.64 6.57
N PHE A 42 -7.96 5.04 5.93
CA PHE A 42 -7.07 5.74 5.00
C PHE A 42 -7.83 6.30 3.79
N MET A 43 -8.75 5.53 3.23
CA MET A 43 -9.55 5.95 2.07
C MET A 43 -10.63 6.97 2.41
N ALA A 44 -10.99 7.10 3.69
CA ALA A 44 -11.92 8.11 4.20
C ALA A 44 -11.22 9.43 4.59
N GLU A 45 -9.91 9.41 4.81
CA GLU A 45 -9.11 10.60 5.16
C GLU A 45 -9.21 11.69 4.07
N LYS A 46 -9.12 11.28 2.79
CA LYS A 46 -9.10 12.20 1.66
C LYS A 46 -9.50 11.49 0.36
N ASP A 47 -9.96 12.28 -0.61
CA ASP A 47 -10.05 11.85 -2.00
C ASP A 47 -8.65 11.79 -2.64
N TRP A 48 -8.03 10.61 -2.55
CA TRP A 48 -6.71 10.35 -3.11
C TRP A 48 -6.71 10.32 -4.64
N GLU A 49 -5.72 10.99 -5.23
CA GLU A 49 -5.47 11.01 -6.66
C GLU A 49 -4.34 10.04 -7.04
N PHE A 50 -4.53 9.37 -8.18
CA PHE A 50 -3.57 8.40 -8.73
C PHE A 50 -3.24 8.75 -10.17
N PHE A 51 -1.97 8.62 -10.54
CA PHE A 51 -1.48 9.00 -11.87
C PHE A 51 -0.75 7.85 -12.56
N LYS A 52 -0.90 7.71 -13.88
CA LYS A 52 -0.14 6.72 -14.67
C LYS A 52 1.32 7.08 -14.88
N PHE A 53 1.64 8.38 -14.83
CA PHE A 53 2.96 8.90 -15.15
C PHE A 53 3.47 9.82 -14.03
N PRO A 54 4.79 9.95 -13.87
CA PRO A 54 5.38 10.74 -12.79
C PRO A 54 5.08 12.23 -12.89
N ASN A 55 4.75 12.77 -14.06
CA ASN A 55 4.44 14.19 -14.25
C ASN A 55 3.07 14.62 -13.68
N LYS A 56 2.31 13.72 -13.05
CA LYS A 56 0.96 13.96 -12.49
C LYS A 56 -0.09 14.48 -13.48
N THR A 57 0.09 14.31 -14.78
CA THR A 57 -0.88 14.80 -15.78
C THR A 57 -1.89 13.74 -16.22
N SER A 58 -1.63 12.46 -15.92
CA SER A 58 -2.46 11.33 -16.34
C SER A 58 -3.23 10.74 -15.16
N LEU A 59 -4.20 11.49 -14.66
CA LEU A 59 -5.10 11.05 -13.59
C LEU A 59 -5.90 9.83 -14.04
N ILE A 60 -6.09 8.87 -13.13
CA ILE A 60 -6.99 7.74 -13.32
C ILE A 60 -8.11 7.76 -12.30
N SER A 61 -9.21 7.09 -12.62
CA SER A 61 -10.30 6.96 -11.66
C SER A 61 -9.90 6.13 -10.45
N LYS A 62 -10.53 6.42 -9.32
CA LYS A 62 -10.35 5.67 -8.08
C LYS A 62 -10.66 4.19 -8.28
N GLU A 63 -11.73 3.87 -9.02
CA GLU A 63 -12.13 2.50 -9.34
C GLU A 63 -11.03 1.76 -10.09
N ALA A 64 -10.40 2.42 -11.07
CA ALA A 64 -9.28 1.85 -11.82
C ALA A 64 -8.04 1.63 -10.93
N ALA A 65 -7.72 2.56 -10.03
CA ALA A 65 -6.62 2.41 -9.07
C ALA A 65 -6.83 1.22 -8.13
N LEU A 66 -8.06 1.04 -7.65
CA LEU A 66 -8.45 -0.02 -6.72
C LEU A 66 -8.50 -1.42 -7.36
N THR A 67 -8.34 -1.52 -8.69
CA THR A 67 -8.25 -2.83 -9.36
C THR A 67 -6.96 -3.60 -9.03
N GLY A 68 -5.90 -2.89 -8.63
CA GLY A 68 -4.58 -3.48 -8.37
C GLY A 68 -3.88 -4.02 -9.62
N GLU A 69 -4.16 -3.43 -10.79
CA GLU A 69 -3.60 -3.85 -12.10
C GLU A 69 -2.41 -3.01 -12.57
N TYR A 70 -2.23 -1.81 -12.02
CA TYR A 70 -1.27 -0.82 -12.53
C TYR A 70 -0.25 -0.42 -11.47
N THR A 71 1.00 -0.23 -11.91
CA THR A 71 1.94 0.64 -11.20
C THR A 71 1.48 2.08 -11.37
N LEU A 72 1.39 2.81 -10.26
CA LEU A 72 0.85 4.16 -10.23
C LEU A 72 1.81 5.14 -9.55
N TYR A 73 1.53 6.41 -9.70
CA TYR A 73 2.22 7.51 -9.02
C TYR A 73 1.21 8.24 -8.14
N VAL A 74 1.65 8.63 -6.96
CA VAL A 74 0.82 9.32 -5.96
C VAL A 74 1.49 10.61 -5.52
N THR A 75 0.73 11.53 -4.92
CA THR A 75 1.29 12.77 -4.40
C THR A 75 2.24 12.51 -3.21
N GLN A 76 3.10 13.48 -2.90
CA GLN A 76 3.94 13.39 -1.70
C GLN A 76 3.13 13.44 -0.41
N GLU A 77 1.98 14.13 -0.43
CA GLU A 77 1.01 14.10 0.66
C GLU A 77 0.48 12.68 0.88
N TYR A 78 0.03 11.99 -0.19
CA TYR A 78 -0.38 10.58 -0.11
C TYR A 78 0.74 9.74 0.52
N HIS A 79 1.98 9.92 0.06
CA HIS A 79 3.11 9.14 0.57
C HIS A 79 3.31 9.34 2.07
N ARG A 80 3.29 10.59 2.53
CA ARG A 80 3.46 10.92 3.95
C ARG A 80 2.34 10.33 4.81
N VAL A 81 1.10 10.48 4.37
CA VAL A 81 -0.07 9.95 5.09
C VAL A 81 -0.06 8.43 5.08
N GLN A 82 0.23 7.79 3.94
CA GLN A 82 0.41 6.35 3.83
C GLN A 82 1.44 5.84 4.85
N CYS A 83 2.60 6.48 4.99
CA CYS A 83 3.63 6.05 5.95
C CYS A 83 3.10 6.00 7.38
N MET A 84 2.30 6.98 7.80
CA MET A 84 1.67 6.98 9.12
C MET A 84 0.59 5.90 9.26
N TYR A 85 -0.20 5.67 8.21
CA TYR A 85 -1.22 4.62 8.22
C TYR A 85 -0.62 3.20 8.19
N MET A 86 0.51 3.00 7.51
CA MET A 86 1.25 1.73 7.58
C MET A 86 1.81 1.49 8.99
N TRP A 87 2.25 2.53 9.71
CA TRP A 87 2.60 2.38 11.12
C TRP A 87 1.41 1.96 12.00
N ARG A 88 0.20 2.51 11.74
CA ARG A 88 -1.05 2.05 12.39
C ARG A 88 -1.35 0.58 12.07
N GLN A 89 -1.24 0.19 10.81
CA GLN A 89 -1.44 -1.19 10.35
C GLN A 89 -0.45 -2.14 11.04
N MET A 90 0.82 -1.75 11.15
CA MET A 90 1.86 -2.51 11.87
C MET A 90 1.50 -2.68 13.34
N HIS A 91 1.08 -1.62 14.03
CA HIS A 91 0.66 -1.71 15.43
C HIS A 91 -0.56 -2.65 15.62
N ARG A 92 -1.54 -2.58 14.71
CA ARG A 92 -2.73 -3.46 14.72
C ARG A 92 -2.36 -4.90 14.40
N ALA A 93 -1.39 -5.13 13.51
CA ALA A 93 -0.82 -6.45 13.25
C ALA A 93 -0.27 -7.07 14.54
N PHE A 94 0.52 -6.32 15.31
CA PHE A 94 1.09 -6.81 16.55
C PHE A 94 0.06 -7.01 17.67
N THR A 95 -0.95 -6.14 17.78
CA THR A 95 -1.84 -6.12 18.95
C THR A 95 -3.17 -6.84 18.73
N ILE A 96 -3.72 -6.79 17.52
CA ILE A 96 -5.09 -7.21 17.20
C ILE A 96 -5.12 -8.38 16.22
N THR A 97 -4.62 -8.19 14.99
CA THR A 97 -4.83 -9.18 13.91
C THR A 97 -3.87 -10.37 14.02
N LYS A 98 -2.67 -10.16 14.59
CA LYS A 98 -1.62 -11.17 14.77
C LYS A 98 -1.05 -11.74 13.47
N TYR A 99 -1.27 -11.04 12.35
CA TYR A 99 -0.67 -11.33 11.05
C TYR A 99 -0.01 -10.07 10.53
N ILE A 100 1.27 -10.19 10.15
CA ILE A 100 2.06 -9.09 9.57
C ILE A 100 2.69 -9.59 8.27
N ASP A 101 2.44 -8.87 7.18
CA ASP A 101 3.03 -9.24 5.90
C ASP A 101 4.51 -8.86 5.84
N SER A 102 5.26 -9.51 4.95
CA SER A 102 6.71 -9.34 4.83
C SER A 102 7.15 -7.94 4.41
N HIS A 103 6.30 -7.16 3.73
CA HIS A 103 6.60 -5.77 3.35
C HIS A 103 6.40 -4.84 4.54
N LEU A 104 5.34 -5.04 5.33
CA LEU A 104 5.09 -4.27 6.54
C LEU A 104 6.09 -4.59 7.66
N ASN A 105 6.56 -5.83 7.73
CA ASN A 105 7.57 -6.29 8.69
C ASN A 105 9.01 -5.94 8.27
N ASP A 106 9.23 -5.38 7.08
CA ASP A 106 10.56 -5.00 6.63
C ASP A 106 11.09 -3.76 7.36
N TRP A 107 12.24 -3.90 8.01
CA TRP A 107 12.88 -2.80 8.73
C TRP A 107 13.31 -1.67 7.79
N HIS A 108 13.74 -2.01 6.58
CA HIS A 108 14.12 -0.98 5.61
C HIS A 108 12.92 -0.12 5.21
N HIS A 109 11.76 -0.75 4.97
CA HIS A 109 10.52 -0.03 4.74
C HIS A 109 10.12 0.89 5.91
N THR A 110 10.30 0.45 7.16
CA THR A 110 10.07 1.29 8.35
C THR A 110 10.98 2.53 8.37
N LEU A 111 12.28 2.38 8.08
CA LEU A 111 13.22 3.49 8.00
C LEU A 111 12.89 4.46 6.86
N GLN A 112 12.43 3.96 5.71
CA GLN A 112 11.98 4.81 4.62
C GLN A 112 10.78 5.67 5.04
N CYS A 113 9.78 5.05 5.66
CA CYS A 113 8.60 5.75 6.19
C CYS A 113 8.99 6.84 7.20
N HIS A 114 9.91 6.51 8.13
CA HIS A 114 10.46 7.46 9.09
C HIS A 114 11.03 8.71 8.41
N SER A 115 11.92 8.56 7.44
CA SER A 115 12.53 9.70 6.73
C SER A 115 11.51 10.52 5.92
N ILE A 116 10.47 9.88 5.38
CA ILE A 116 9.38 10.59 4.68
C ILE A 116 8.56 11.44 5.66
N ILE A 117 8.24 10.89 6.84
CA ILE A 117 7.47 11.59 7.88
C ILE A 117 8.24 12.81 8.38
N LEU A 118 9.55 12.67 8.60
CA LEU A 118 10.45 13.77 8.99
C LEU A 118 10.73 14.77 7.87
N GLY A 119 10.36 14.46 6.62
CA GLY A 119 10.59 15.33 5.47
C GLY A 119 12.01 15.30 4.91
N GLU A 120 12.88 14.39 5.38
CA GLU A 120 14.29 14.26 4.99
C GLU A 120 14.48 13.83 3.52
N ARG A 121 13.43 13.24 2.92
CA ARG A 121 13.42 12.77 1.53
C ARG A 121 12.49 13.56 0.61
N LEU A 122 11.92 14.67 1.08
CA LEU A 122 11.06 15.52 0.26
C LEU A 122 11.93 16.54 -0.48
N SER A 123 12.40 16.18 -1.68
CA SER A 123 12.79 17.24 -2.61
C SER A 123 11.53 17.98 -3.05
N ILE A 124 11.58 19.31 -3.02
CA ILE A 124 10.51 20.22 -3.48
C ILE A 124 10.07 19.89 -4.93
N GLU A 125 10.91 19.19 -5.68
CA GLU A 125 10.73 18.80 -7.08
C GLU A 125 10.28 17.35 -7.31
N SER A 126 10.19 16.51 -6.26
CA SER A 126 9.75 15.13 -6.44
C SER A 126 8.26 15.09 -6.81
N SER A 127 8.00 14.82 -8.08
CA SER A 127 6.69 14.81 -8.72
C SER A 127 5.79 13.64 -8.31
N GLY A 128 5.94 13.13 -7.09
CA GLY A 128 5.16 12.05 -6.53
C GLY A 128 6.00 10.78 -6.31
N ALA A 129 5.43 9.83 -5.60
CA ALA A 129 6.08 8.58 -5.28
C ALA A 129 5.51 7.43 -6.12
N ILE A 130 6.39 6.58 -6.66
CA ILE A 130 5.98 5.39 -7.41
C ILE A 130 5.34 4.36 -6.47
N ARG A 131 4.36 3.64 -6.99
CA ARG A 131 3.59 2.61 -6.31
C ARG A 131 3.53 1.37 -7.17
N GLU A 132 4.54 0.53 -6.97
CA GLU A 132 4.60 -0.80 -7.55
C GLU A 132 3.71 -1.76 -6.77
N ILE A 133 3.05 -2.65 -7.51
CA ILE A 133 2.21 -3.71 -6.94
C ILE A 133 3.11 -4.76 -6.30
N LYS A 134 2.79 -5.11 -5.05
CA LYS A 134 3.53 -6.09 -4.25
C LYS A 134 2.68 -7.33 -3.97
N TYR A 135 3.36 -8.43 -3.71
CA TYR A 135 2.76 -9.71 -3.31
C TYR A 135 3.53 -10.27 -2.11
N PRO A 136 3.46 -9.61 -0.94
CA PRO A 136 4.23 -10.03 0.23
C PRO A 136 3.76 -11.39 0.76
N GLU A 137 4.64 -12.06 1.49
CA GLU A 137 4.26 -13.21 2.31
C GLU A 137 3.43 -12.74 3.50
N CYS A 138 2.49 -13.58 3.92
CA CYS A 138 1.76 -13.55 5.17
C CYS A 138 2.19 -14.78 6.00
#